data_AF-A0A6I1JGP9-F1
#
_entry.id   AF-A0A6I1JGP9-F1
#
_cell.length_a   1.000
_cell.length_b   1.000
_cell.length_c   1.000
_cell.angle_alpha   90.00
_cell.angle_beta   90.00
_cell.angle_gamma   90.00
#
_symmetry.space_group_name_H-M   'P 1'
#
loop_
_entity.id
_entity.type
_entity.pdbx_description
1 polymer ?
#
loop_
_entity_poly.entity_id
_entity_poly.type
_entity_poly.pdbx_seq_one_letter_code
_entity_poly.pdbx_strand_id
1 'polypeptide(L)'
;MVSIPIQFKHVVEEVDRHGNRRRYARIGQGPRRRLREEPGTEAFRAEYEDALAWLRSGAPVVDDGRPKISKPSPGSFRAAWIDYQAS
;
A
#
# COMPACT_ATOMS: atom_id res chain seq x y z
N MET A 1 33.34 -2.05 -1.06
CA MET A 1 32.06 -2.81 -1.08
C MET A 1 31.26 -2.34 -2.27
N VAL A 2 31.14 -3.17 -3.32
CA VAL A 2 30.34 -2.84 -4.50
C VAL A 2 28.92 -3.31 -4.21
N SER A 3 28.01 -2.41 -3.86
CA SER A 3 26.58 -2.73 -3.81
C SER A 3 26.09 -2.92 -5.23
N ILE A 4 25.92 -4.16 -5.66
CA ILE A 4 25.22 -4.47 -6.91
C ILE A 4 23.75 -4.08 -6.67
N PRO A 5 23.19 -3.10 -7.40
CA PRO A 5 21.80 -2.75 -7.23
C PRO A 5 20.94 -3.93 -7.67
N ILE A 6 20.20 -4.52 -6.73
CA ILE A 6 19.21 -5.55 -7.04
C ILE A 6 18.14 -4.87 -7.89
N GLN A 7 18.17 -5.11 -9.21
CA GLN A 7 17.23 -4.54 -10.16
C GLN A 7 15.90 -5.31 -10.06
N PHE A 8 14.97 -4.81 -9.26
CA PHE A 8 13.61 -5.35 -9.20
C PHE A 8 12.81 -4.85 -10.42
N LYS A 9 12.68 -5.71 -11.44
CA LYS A 9 12.07 -5.39 -12.76
C LYS A 9 10.69 -4.72 -12.70
N HIS A 10 9.90 -5.02 -11.67
CA HIS A 10 8.52 -4.55 -11.53
C HIS A 10 8.34 -3.48 -10.45
N VAL A 11 9.42 -2.94 -9.89
CA VAL A 11 9.35 -1.89 -8.87
C VAL A 11 9.44 -0.52 -9.53
N VAL A 12 8.48 0.34 -9.18
CA VAL A 12 8.41 1.74 -9.57
C VAL A 12 8.58 2.58 -8.31
N GLU A 13 9.52 3.51 -8.33
CA GLU A 13 9.73 4.49 -7.25
C GLU A 13 9.11 5.83 -7.66
N GLU A 14 8.33 6.43 -6.77
CA GLU A 14 7.69 7.73 -6.94
C GLU A 14 8.03 8.62 -5.75
N VAL A 15 8.46 9.85 -6.02
CA VAL A 15 8.71 10.86 -4.99
C VAL A 15 7.44 11.69 -4.85
N ASP A 16 6.88 11.76 -3.64
CA ASP A 16 5.71 12.61 -3.40
C ASP A 16 6.08 14.10 -3.33
N ARG A 17 5.06 14.95 -3.33
CA ARG A 17 5.17 16.43 -3.19
C ARG A 17 5.88 16.90 -1.91
N HIS A 18 6.12 16.02 -0.95
CA HIS A 18 6.82 16.29 0.30
C HIS A 18 8.23 15.69 0.33
N GLY A 19 8.67 15.05 -0.76
CA GLY A 19 9.99 14.42 -0.87
C GLY A 19 10.04 12.97 -0.36
N ASN A 20 8.91 12.36 0.06
CA ASN A 20 8.92 10.98 0.51
C ASN A 20 8.98 10.02 -0.68
N ARG A 21 9.93 9.08 -0.64
CA ARG A 21 10.08 8.02 -1.64
C ARG A 21 9.10 6.89 -1.33
N ARG A 22 8.23 6.59 -2.30
CA ARG A 22 7.28 5.48 -2.23
C ARG A 22 7.61 4.48 -3.32
N ARG A 23 7.56 3.20 -2.98
CA ARG A 23 7.83 2.10 -3.91
C ARG A 23 6.56 1.33 -4.19
N TYR A 24 6.38 0.92 -5.44
CA TYR A 24 5.22 0.17 -5.90
C TYR A 24 5.65 -0.99 -6.77
N ALA A 25 5.04 -2.16 -6.59
CA ALA A 25 5.09 -3.24 -7.56
C ALA A 25 4.01 -3.03 -8.63
N ARG A 26 4.36 -3.12 -9.91
CA ARG A 26 3.44 -3.02 -11.06
C ARG A 26 3.90 -3.93 -12.21
N ILE A 27 2.96 -4.66 -12.81
CA ILE A 27 3.19 -5.44 -14.03
C ILE A 27 2.50 -4.72 -15.19
N GLY A 28 3.29 -4.26 -16.17
CA GLY A 28 2.78 -3.55 -17.36
C GLY A 28 2.03 -2.26 -17.01
N GLN A 29 0.87 -2.05 -17.66
CA GLN A 29 0.00 -0.89 -17.41
C GLN A 29 -1.10 -1.15 -16.36
N GLY A 30 -1.03 -2.27 -15.64
CA GLY A 30 -2.07 -2.71 -14.70
C GLY A 30 -2.05 -2.02 -13.32
N PRO A 31 -2.81 -2.58 -12.36
CA PRO A 31 -2.83 -2.10 -10.98
C PRO A 31 -1.43 -2.09 -10.37
N ARG A 32 -1.25 -1.27 -9.33
CA ARG A 32 0.01 -1.15 -8.58
C ARG A 32 -0.24 -1.41 -7.10
N ARG A 33 0.67 -2.14 -6.45
CA ARG A 33 0.64 -2.39 -5.01
C ARG A 33 1.83 -1.72 -4.34
N ARG A 34 1.60 -0.97 -3.26
CA ARG A 34 2.68 -0.26 -2.54
C ARG A 34 3.52 -1.27 -1.77
N LEU A 35 4.83 -1.14 -1.88
CA LEU A 35 5.82 -1.82 -1.05
C LEU A 35 6.23 -0.85 0.08
N ARG A 36 6.23 -1.33 1.31
CA ARG A 36 6.54 -0.54 2.51
C ARG A 36 7.91 -0.87 3.06
N GLU A 37 8.40 -2.08 2.81
CA GLU A 37 9.67 -2.55 3.34
C GLU A 37 10.88 -1.92 2.63
N GLU A 38 12.06 -2.10 3.22
CA GLU A 38 13.31 -1.57 2.69
C GLU A 38 13.96 -2.52 1.65
N PRO A 39 14.25 -2.06 0.42
CA PRO A 39 14.91 -2.86 -0.59
C PRO A 39 16.25 -3.40 -0.11
N GLY A 40 16.50 -4.67 -0.41
CA GLY A 40 17.69 -5.38 0.05
C GLY A 40 17.47 -6.15 1.36
N THR A 41 16.32 -6.00 2.02
CA THR A 41 15.92 -6.86 3.14
C THR A 41 15.15 -8.09 2.67
N GLU A 42 15.16 -9.16 3.48
CA GLU A 42 14.34 -10.36 3.23
C GLU A 42 12.83 -10.04 3.30
N ALA A 43 12.45 -9.14 4.22
CA ALA A 43 11.07 -8.66 4.34
C ALA A 43 10.57 -8.03 3.03
N PHE A 44 11.40 -7.20 2.38
CA PHE A 44 11.06 -6.62 1.09
C PHE A 44 10.94 -7.66 0.00
N ARG A 45 11.79 -8.69 0.00
CA ARG A 45 11.68 -9.79 -0.97
C ARG A 45 10.36 -10.53 -0.82
N ALA A 46 9.96 -10.85 0.41
CA ALA A 46 8.69 -11.50 0.69
C ALA A 46 7.50 -10.62 0.28
N GLU A 47 7.52 -9.33 0.63
CA GLU A 47 6.48 -8.37 0.22
C GLU A 47 6.40 -8.22 -1.30
N TYR A 48 7.56 -8.20 -1.99
CA TYR A 48 7.64 -8.12 -3.43
C TYR A 48 7.09 -9.37 -4.11
N GLU A 49 7.43 -10.57 -3.63
CA GLU A 49 6.92 -11.83 -4.16
C GLU A 49 5.39 -11.94 -3.96
N ASP A 50 4.88 -11.55 -2.79
CA ASP A 50 3.44 -11.49 -2.49
C ASP A 50 2.72 -10.47 -3.41
N ALA A 51 3.34 -9.30 -3.62
CA ALA A 51 2.80 -8.29 -4.53
C ALA A 51 2.75 -8.79 -5.97
N LEU A 52 3.78 -9.50 -6.45
CA LEU A 52 3.77 -10.11 -7.78
C LEU A 52 2.73 -11.22 -7.91
N ALA A 53 2.56 -12.05 -6.89
CA ALA A 53 1.52 -13.10 -6.88
C ALA A 53 0.12 -12.48 -6.99
N TRP A 54 -0.15 -11.42 -6.22
CA TRP A 54 -1.40 -10.67 -6.29
C TRP A 54 -1.63 -10.02 -7.67
N LEU A 55 -0.59 -9.39 -8.24
CA LEU A 55 -0.68 -8.76 -9.57
C LEU A 55 -0.94 -9.78 -10.69
N ARG A 56 -0.44 -11.01 -10.55
CA ARG A 56 -0.62 -12.10 -11.53
C ARG A 56 -1.97 -12.79 -11.41
N SER A 57 -2.50 -12.92 -10.19
CA SER A 57 -3.77 -13.63 -9.97
C SER A 57 -4.97 -12.86 -10.51
N GLY A 58 -4.82 -11.56 -10.80
CA GLY A 58 -5.95 -10.69 -11.17
C GLY A 58 -7.01 -10.62 -10.06
N ALA A 59 -6.65 -11.04 -8.85
CA ALA A 59 -7.56 -11.09 -7.72
C ALA A 59 -8.08 -9.67 -7.41
N PRO A 60 -9.34 -9.53 -6.98
CA PRO A 60 -9.85 -8.25 -6.50
C PRO A 60 -8.91 -7.71 -5.41
N VAL A 61 -8.78 -6.39 -5.34
CA VAL A 61 -7.94 -5.68 -4.34
C VAL A 61 -8.31 -6.20 -2.96
N VAL A 62 -7.46 -7.03 -2.36
CA VAL A 62 -7.65 -7.55 -1.02
C VAL A 62 -7.01 -6.54 -0.08
N ASP A 63 -7.87 -5.82 0.63
CA ASP A 63 -7.65 -4.89 1.75
C ASP A 63 -6.17 -4.60 2.10
N ASP A 64 -5.69 -3.47 1.59
CA ASP A 64 -4.32 -2.93 1.63
C ASP A 64 -3.86 -2.42 3.02
N GLY A 65 -4.46 -2.92 4.09
CA GLY A 65 -4.17 -2.49 5.46
C GLY A 65 -4.56 -1.05 5.71
N ARG A 66 -5.57 -0.52 4.99
CA ARG A 66 -6.26 0.69 5.44
C ARG A 66 -6.97 0.34 6.75
N PRO A 67 -6.98 1.22 7.76
CA PRO A 67 -7.88 1.01 8.88
C PRO A 67 -9.30 0.92 8.30
N LYS A 68 -9.94 -0.24 8.48
CA LYS A 68 -11.37 -0.37 8.19
C LYS A 68 -12.05 0.76 8.93
N ILE A 69 -12.85 1.56 8.23
CA ILE A 69 -13.62 2.63 8.86
C ILE A 69 -14.53 1.94 9.87
N SER A 70 -14.11 1.96 11.13
CA SER A 70 -14.89 1.43 12.22
C SER A 70 -16.09 2.35 12.44
N LYS A 71 -17.17 1.79 13.01
CA LYS A 71 -18.28 2.61 13.47
C LYS A 71 -17.73 3.70 14.39
N PRO A 72 -18.22 4.96 14.30
CA PRO A 72 -17.78 6.02 15.18
C PRO A 72 -18.02 5.62 16.63
N SER A 73 -17.06 5.89 17.51
CA SER A 73 -17.22 5.61 18.93
C SER A 73 -18.38 6.42 19.51
N PRO A 74 -19.22 5.83 20.39
CA PRO A 74 -20.27 6.56 21.09
C PRO A 74 -19.70 7.79 21.81
N GLY A 75 -20.36 8.94 21.71
CA GLY A 75 -19.91 10.21 22.31
C GLY A 75 -18.81 10.95 21.54
N SER A 76 -18.31 10.40 20.42
CA SER A 76 -17.44 11.17 19.52
C SER A 76 -18.23 12.27 18.80
N PHE A 77 -17.55 13.38 18.45
CA PHE A 77 -18.15 14.45 17.64
C PHE A 77 -18.78 13.93 16.35
N ARG A 78 -18.16 12.92 15.72
CA ARG A 78 -18.68 12.27 14.51
C ARG A 78 -19.99 11.53 14.75
N ALA A 79 -20.17 10.91 15.91
CA ALA A 79 -21.44 10.26 16.28
C ALA A 79 -22.54 11.32 16.49
N ALA A 80 -22.26 12.36 17.28
CA ALA A 80 -23.22 13.43 17.55
C ALA A 80 -23.66 14.18 16.28
N TRP A 81 -22.74 14.38 15.32
CA TRP A 81 -23.05 15.01 14.05
C TRP A 81 -23.96 14.15 13.15
N ILE A 82 -23.79 12.83 13.15
CA ILE A 82 -24.67 11.91 12.43
C ILE A 82 -26.08 11.92 13.03
N ASP A 83 -26.19 11.90 14.37
CA ASP A 83 -27.47 11.96 15.07
C ASP A 83 -28.20 13.29 14.80
N TYR A 84 -27.47 14.41 14.79
CA TYR A 84 -28.01 15.71 14.42
C TYR A 84 -28.56 15.76 12.99
N GLN A 85 -27.87 15.15 12.01
CA GLN A 85 -28.35 15.10 10.63
C GLN A 85 -29.59 14.20 10.45
N ALA A 86 -29.84 13.27 11.36
CA ALA A 86 -30.98 12.36 11.31
C ALA A 86 -32.25 12.91 11.99
N SER A 87 -32.16 14.10 12.61
CA SER A 87 -33.26 14.83 13.26
C SER A 87 -33.91 15.84 12.33
#